data_AF-A0A1I7TI62-F1
#
_entry.id   AF-A0A1I7TI62-F1
#
_cell.length_a   1.000
_cell.length_b   1.000
_cell.length_c   1.000
_cell.angle_alpha   90.00
_cell.angle_beta   90.00
_cell.angle_gamma   90.00
#
_symmetry.space_group_name_H-M   'P 1'
#
loop_
_entity.id
_entity.type
_entity.pdbx_description
1 polymer ?
#
loop_
_entity_poly.entity_id
_entity_poly.type
_entity_poly.pdbx_seq_one_letter_code
_entity_poly.pdbx_strand_id
1 'polypeptide(L)'
;MLSKPFSTSFPFVFDFLPNNSSHFITLVYLPLFHYLSLLDEKGAGPIPRQVECYSCMSLSYQTSWKYLQATYIYPKVFTDRCRDPNSERGMPTVMCSSVCVSLMEPDVEAGVFIGFKHIRGCLDRVLRHGFNQSALRTHRFHQNNHCRTLSRSALFNPARTTDPPALGDVQLCSCYGDRCNYSTPMTSLFLVFLIVFIHWVIN
;
A
#
# COMPACT_ATOMS: atom_id res chain seq x y z
N MET A 1 -12.63 32.06 -18.85
CA MET A 1 -11.80 31.80 -17.66
C MET A 1 -11.23 30.39 -17.81
N LEU A 2 -10.09 30.27 -18.47
CA LEU A 2 -9.41 29.01 -18.78
C LEU A 2 -8.04 29.07 -18.10
N SER A 3 -7.79 28.17 -17.17
CA SER A 3 -6.52 28.00 -16.47
C SER A 3 -5.49 27.33 -17.39
N LYS A 4 -4.37 28.02 -17.61
CA LYS A 4 -3.14 27.46 -18.19
C LYS A 4 -2.51 26.43 -17.23
N PRO A 5 -1.88 25.35 -17.73
CA PRO A 5 -1.12 24.43 -16.89
C PRO A 5 0.26 25.02 -16.56
N PHE A 6 0.65 24.86 -15.30
CA PHE A 6 1.96 25.23 -14.78
C PHE A 6 2.98 24.14 -15.15
N SER A 7 4.06 24.57 -15.78
CA SER A 7 5.25 23.81 -16.09
C SER A 7 6.02 23.48 -14.80
N THR A 8 6.43 22.23 -14.62
CA THR A 8 7.64 21.89 -13.84
C THR A 8 8.37 20.75 -14.53
N SER A 9 9.42 21.15 -15.23
CA SER A 9 10.48 20.31 -15.79
C SER A 9 11.21 19.51 -14.71
N PHE A 10 11.59 18.27 -15.04
CA PHE A 10 12.79 17.64 -14.49
C PHE A 10 13.62 17.10 -15.66
N PRO A 11 14.92 17.42 -15.75
CA PRO A 11 15.78 16.99 -16.84
C PRO A 11 16.37 15.62 -16.51
N PHE A 12 16.27 14.68 -17.44
CA PHE A 12 17.23 13.59 -17.54
C PHE A 12 17.92 13.74 -18.89
N VAL A 13 18.99 14.53 -18.89
CA VAL A 13 19.98 14.52 -19.98
C VAL A 13 20.87 13.31 -19.72
N PHE A 14 20.73 12.27 -20.54
CA PHE A 14 21.76 11.25 -20.71
C PHE A 14 22.48 11.59 -22.02
N ASP A 15 23.64 12.23 -21.90
CA ASP A 15 24.59 12.36 -23.00
C ASP A 15 25.13 10.97 -23.34
N PHE A 16 24.90 10.49 -24.57
CA PHE A 16 25.57 9.32 -25.12
C PHE A 16 26.29 9.73 -26.41
N LEU A 17 27.62 9.76 -26.34
CA LEU A 17 28.52 9.83 -27.50
C LEU A 17 28.37 8.56 -28.38
N PRO A 18 28.72 8.66 -29.68
CA PRO A 18 28.15 7.80 -30.70
C PRO A 18 28.91 6.48 -30.79
N ASN A 19 28.21 5.36 -30.65
CA ASN A 19 28.68 4.14 -31.28
C ASN A 19 27.53 3.37 -31.93
N ASN A 20 27.82 2.86 -33.12
CA ASN A 20 26.92 2.60 -34.23
C ASN A 20 26.13 1.28 -34.08
N SER A 21 25.43 1.09 -32.96
CA SER A 21 24.63 -0.12 -32.69
C SER A 21 23.24 0.17 -32.10
N SER A 22 22.88 1.45 -31.95
CA SER A 22 21.68 1.91 -31.21
C SER A 22 20.36 1.91 -32.00
N HIS A 23 20.36 1.50 -33.27
CA HIS A 23 19.13 1.52 -34.08
C HIS A 23 18.20 0.32 -33.83
N PHE A 24 18.71 -0.81 -33.32
CA PHE A 24 17.89 -2.00 -33.06
C PHE A 24 17.24 -2.01 -31.68
N ILE A 25 17.89 -1.41 -30.68
CA ILE A 25 17.42 -1.44 -29.28
C ILE A 25 16.19 -0.51 -29.12
N THR A 26 16.13 0.61 -29.84
CA THR A 26 15.10 1.64 -29.65
C THR A 26 13.70 1.24 -30.17
N LEU A 27 13.61 0.32 -31.15
CA LEU A 27 12.33 -0.04 -31.79
C LEU A 27 11.53 -1.12 -31.06
N VAL A 28 12.17 -1.91 -30.18
CA VAL A 28 11.50 -3.04 -29.50
C VAL A 28 10.86 -2.62 -28.17
N TYR A 29 11.43 -1.64 -27.46
CA TYR A 29 10.94 -1.23 -26.14
C TYR A 29 9.84 -0.16 -26.16
N LEU A 30 9.71 0.61 -27.23
CA LEU A 30 8.61 1.57 -27.40
C LEU A 30 7.22 0.92 -27.34
N PRO A 31 6.93 -0.18 -28.08
CA PRO A 31 5.62 -0.83 -27.97
C PRO A 31 5.43 -1.54 -26.63
N LEU A 32 6.50 -2.01 -25.96
CA LEU A 32 6.41 -2.67 -24.66
C LEU A 32 6.13 -1.67 -23.52
N PHE A 33 6.77 -0.50 -23.52
CA PHE A 33 6.47 0.59 -22.60
C PHE A 33 5.06 1.15 -22.81
N HIS A 34 4.60 1.22 -24.06
CA HIS A 34 3.23 1.63 -24.37
C HIS A 34 2.18 0.60 -23.94
N TYR A 35 2.51 -0.70 -24.00
CA TYR A 35 1.64 -1.78 -23.51
C TYR A 35 1.59 -1.84 -21.97
N LEU A 36 2.71 -1.59 -21.29
CA LEU A 36 2.78 -1.50 -19.82
C LEU A 36 2.04 -0.28 -19.26
N SER A 37 2.06 0.85 -19.96
CA SER A 37 1.28 2.04 -19.58
C SER A 37 -0.22 1.92 -19.87
N LEU A 38 -0.64 1.03 -20.78
CA LEU A 38 -2.05 0.72 -21.02
C LEU A 38 -2.67 -0.23 -19.99
N LEU A 39 -1.87 -0.93 -19.18
CA LEU A 39 -2.36 -1.73 -18.05
C LEU A 39 -2.57 -0.90 -16.77
N ASP A 40 -2.14 0.36 -16.75
CA ASP A 40 -2.29 1.30 -15.62
C ASP A 40 -3.39 2.36 -15.86
N GLU A 41 -4.34 2.07 -16.75
CA GLU A 41 -5.47 2.96 -17.08
C GLU A 41 -6.80 2.19 -17.04
N LYS A 42 -7.00 1.35 -16.01
CA LYS A 42 -8.33 0.83 -15.65
C LYS A 42 -8.68 1.26 -14.24
N GLY A 43 -9.00 2.53 -14.06
CA GLY A 43 -9.32 3.06 -12.74
C GLY A 43 -10.08 4.37 -12.66
N ALA A 44 -10.80 4.81 -13.71
CA ALA A 44 -11.62 6.02 -13.63
C ALA A 44 -13.01 5.82 -14.24
N GLY A 45 -13.66 4.70 -13.90
CA GLY A 45 -15.12 4.59 -14.04
C GLY A 45 -15.84 5.36 -12.93
N PRO A 46 -17.07 5.87 -13.17
CA PRO A 46 -17.86 6.51 -12.12
C PRO A 46 -18.13 5.52 -10.97
N ILE A 47 -17.81 5.98 -9.77
CA ILE A 47 -17.77 5.28 -8.48
C ILE A 47 -19.06 4.48 -8.20
N PRO A 48 -19.04 3.13 -8.12
CA PRO A 48 -19.99 2.44 -7.26
C PRO A 48 -19.59 2.74 -5.81
N ARG A 49 -20.52 3.28 -5.02
CA ARG A 49 -20.27 3.99 -3.75
C ARG A 49 -19.82 3.10 -2.58
N GLN A 50 -19.48 1.84 -2.83
CA GLN A 50 -19.03 0.87 -1.84
C GLN A 50 -18.06 -0.12 -2.50
N VAL A 51 -16.91 -0.35 -1.86
CA VAL A 51 -15.91 -1.36 -2.28
C VAL A 51 -15.83 -2.47 -1.25
N GLU A 52 -15.67 -3.71 -1.70
CA GLU A 52 -15.54 -4.84 -0.80
C GLU A 52 -14.07 -5.03 -0.39
N CYS A 53 -13.74 -5.00 0.90
CA CYS A 53 -12.36 -5.17 1.38
C CYS A 53 -12.25 -6.36 2.34
N TYR A 54 -11.10 -7.02 2.38
CA TYR A 54 -10.81 -8.00 3.43
C TYR A 54 -10.71 -7.31 4.79
N SER A 55 -11.28 -7.92 5.82
CA SER A 55 -11.20 -7.44 7.20
C SER A 55 -10.65 -8.53 8.13
N CYS A 56 -9.38 -8.39 8.50
CA CYS A 56 -8.71 -9.32 9.39
C CYS A 56 -7.63 -8.62 10.20
N MET A 57 -7.20 -9.26 11.29
CA MET A 57 -5.99 -8.92 12.02
C MET A 57 -5.20 -10.18 12.36
N SER A 58 -3.88 -10.06 12.51
CA SER A 58 -3.04 -11.13 13.04
C SER A 58 -3.55 -11.65 14.39
N LEU A 59 -3.45 -12.97 14.58
CA LEU A 59 -3.96 -13.65 15.79
C LEU A 59 -3.33 -13.12 17.08
N SER A 60 -2.06 -12.73 17.04
CA SER A 60 -1.32 -12.17 18.18
C SER A 60 -1.96 -10.92 18.80
N TYR A 61 -2.83 -10.20 18.07
CA TYR A 61 -3.59 -9.08 18.63
C TYR A 61 -4.74 -9.51 19.54
N GLN A 62 -5.24 -10.74 19.42
CA GLN A 62 -6.40 -11.21 20.17
C GLN A 62 -6.12 -11.25 21.68
N THR A 63 -4.95 -11.72 22.09
CA THR A 63 -4.57 -11.84 23.51
C THR A 63 -4.43 -10.46 24.19
N SER A 64 -4.01 -9.46 23.43
CA SER A 64 -3.79 -8.09 23.91
C SER A 64 -4.94 -7.13 23.56
N TRP A 65 -6.07 -7.66 23.07
CA TRP A 65 -7.18 -6.85 22.54
C TRP A 65 -7.73 -5.84 23.55
N LYS A 66 -7.74 -6.19 24.84
CA LYS A 66 -8.20 -5.30 25.92
C LYS A 66 -7.51 -3.93 25.93
N TYR A 67 -6.26 -3.85 25.44
CA TYR A 67 -5.50 -2.60 25.35
C TYR A 67 -5.64 -1.95 23.96
N LEU A 68 -5.70 -2.78 22.92
CA LEU A 68 -5.72 -2.34 21.52
C LEU A 68 -7.07 -1.80 21.08
N GLN A 69 -8.14 -2.19 21.78
CA GLN A 69 -9.50 -1.71 21.52
C GLN A 69 -9.67 -0.20 21.69
N ALA A 70 -8.71 0.53 22.30
CA ALA A 70 -8.74 2.00 22.30
C ALA A 70 -8.38 2.59 20.93
N THR A 71 -7.53 1.89 20.16
CA THR A 71 -6.96 2.38 18.90
C THR A 71 -7.70 1.81 17.69
N TYR A 72 -7.96 0.50 17.71
CA TYR A 72 -8.52 -0.22 16.57
C TYR A 72 -9.99 -0.59 16.76
N ILE A 73 -10.70 -0.69 15.63
CA ILE A 73 -12.02 -1.30 15.59
C ILE A 73 -11.87 -2.82 15.48
N TYR A 74 -12.76 -3.56 16.13
CA TYR A 74 -12.74 -5.03 16.13
C TYR A 74 -12.80 -5.57 14.69
N PRO A 75 -11.86 -6.41 14.26
CA PRO A 75 -11.84 -6.97 12.91
C PRO A 75 -12.92 -8.05 12.75
N LYS A 76 -13.25 -8.44 11.53
CA LYS A 76 -14.18 -9.57 11.34
C LYS A 76 -13.62 -10.90 11.85
N VAL A 77 -12.30 -11.07 11.82
CA VAL A 77 -11.63 -12.26 12.34
C VAL A 77 -10.18 -11.95 12.75
N PHE A 78 -9.71 -12.64 13.78
CA PHE A 78 -8.29 -12.74 14.12
C PHE A 78 -7.74 -14.05 13.56
N THR A 79 -6.66 -14.00 12.78
CA THR A 79 -6.05 -15.18 12.15
C THR A 79 -4.59 -14.93 11.79
N ASP A 80 -3.77 -15.99 11.77
CA ASP A 80 -2.39 -15.92 11.29
C ASP A 80 -2.31 -15.77 9.76
N ARG A 81 -3.39 -16.10 9.06
CA ARG A 81 -3.48 -16.04 7.59
C ARG A 81 -3.81 -14.65 7.06
N CYS A 82 -3.93 -13.64 7.92
CA CYS A 82 -4.20 -12.27 7.51
C CYS A 82 -3.09 -11.68 6.62
N ARG A 83 -1.89 -12.26 6.65
CA ARG A 83 -0.81 -11.93 5.72
C ARG A 83 -1.21 -12.18 4.27
N ASP A 84 -1.83 -13.32 3.97
CA ASP A 84 -2.15 -13.76 2.60
C ASP A 84 -3.61 -14.22 2.49
N PRO A 85 -4.58 -13.30 2.55
CA PRO A 85 -6.01 -13.64 2.57
C PRO A 85 -6.50 -14.32 1.28
N ASN A 86 -5.79 -14.17 0.15
CA ASN A 86 -6.14 -14.85 -1.10
C ASN A 86 -5.78 -16.34 -1.11
N SER A 87 -4.90 -16.77 -0.19
CA SER A 87 -4.58 -18.19 -0.01
C SER A 87 -5.78 -19.00 0.50
N GLU A 88 -6.83 -18.33 1.02
CA GLU A 88 -7.90 -18.98 1.76
C GLU A 88 -9.29 -18.71 1.20
N ARG A 89 -10.02 -19.78 0.89
CA ARG A 89 -11.48 -19.69 0.70
C ARG A 89 -12.12 -19.43 2.07
N GLY A 90 -12.71 -18.24 2.24
CA GLY A 90 -13.52 -17.92 3.43
C GLY A 90 -13.00 -16.77 4.29
N MET A 91 -12.00 -15.99 3.83
CA MET A 91 -11.64 -14.76 4.54
C MET A 91 -12.80 -13.76 4.50
N PRO A 92 -13.26 -13.24 5.65
CA PRO A 92 -14.41 -12.35 5.69
C PRO A 92 -14.09 -11.01 5.06
N THR A 93 -15.07 -10.49 4.35
CA THR A 93 -15.03 -9.20 3.68
C THR A 93 -16.05 -8.24 4.29
N VAL A 94 -15.85 -6.95 4.04
CA VAL A 94 -16.75 -5.87 4.47
C VAL A 94 -16.93 -4.87 3.35
N MET A 95 -18.13 -4.31 3.24
CA MET A 95 -18.40 -3.19 2.34
C MET A 95 -17.91 -1.89 2.98
N CYS A 96 -16.98 -1.23 2.31
CA CYS A 96 -16.32 0.01 2.72
C CYS A 96 -16.84 1.19 1.90
N SER A 97 -17.03 2.35 2.53
CA SER A 97 -17.30 3.60 1.83
C SER A 97 -16.02 4.30 1.34
N SER A 98 -14.88 3.89 1.90
CA SER A 98 -13.53 4.34 1.56
C SER A 98 -12.75 3.24 0.85
N VAL A 99 -11.50 3.56 0.46
CA VAL A 99 -10.52 2.58 -0.02
C VAL A 99 -10.22 1.47 0.96
N CYS A 100 -9.75 0.35 0.43
CA CYS A 100 -9.18 -0.73 1.22
C CYS A 100 -7.78 -0.35 1.71
N VAL A 101 -7.44 -0.83 2.90
CA VAL A 101 -6.11 -0.63 3.49
C VAL A 101 -5.53 -1.92 4.03
N SER A 102 -4.21 -1.95 4.08
CA SER A 102 -3.41 -2.93 4.79
C SER A 102 -2.38 -2.20 5.65
N LEU A 103 -2.33 -2.52 6.94
CA LEU A 103 -1.29 -2.07 7.84
C LEU A 103 -0.36 -3.24 8.18
N MET A 104 0.92 -2.94 8.26
CA MET A 104 1.96 -3.89 8.64
C MET A 104 2.81 -3.28 9.75
N GLU A 105 2.82 -3.95 10.89
CA GLU A 105 3.49 -3.50 12.12
C GLU A 105 4.57 -4.50 12.49
N PRO A 106 5.77 -4.05 12.89
CA PRO A 106 6.82 -4.95 13.34
C PRO A 106 6.39 -5.67 14.63
N ASP A 107 6.57 -6.98 14.66
CA ASP A 107 6.38 -7.81 15.84
C ASP A 107 7.70 -7.92 16.59
N VAL A 108 7.75 -7.33 17.78
CA VAL A 108 8.94 -7.31 18.63
C VAL A 108 8.57 -7.82 20.01
N GLU A 109 9.17 -8.93 20.43
CA GLU A 109 9.03 -9.47 21.77
C GLU A 109 10.40 -9.47 22.46
N ALA A 110 10.48 -8.91 23.67
CA ALA A 110 11.73 -8.77 24.43
C ALA A 110 12.89 -8.11 23.65
N GLY A 111 12.59 -7.23 22.69
CA GLY A 111 13.59 -6.58 21.83
C GLY A 111 14.02 -7.38 20.60
N VAL A 112 13.47 -8.58 20.40
CA VAL A 112 13.74 -9.44 19.24
C VAL A 112 12.66 -9.24 18.18
N PHE A 113 13.07 -8.96 16.95
CA PHE A 113 12.16 -8.89 15.80
C PHE A 113 11.77 -10.31 15.36
N ILE A 114 10.48 -10.64 15.45
CA ILE A 114 9.93 -11.96 15.13
C ILE A 114 9.29 -11.96 13.74
N GLY A 115 8.79 -10.81 13.28
CA GLY A 115 8.18 -10.68 11.98
C GLY A 115 7.26 -9.48 11.90
N PHE A 116 6.17 -9.61 11.14
CA PHE A 116 5.17 -8.55 10.99
C PHE A 116 3.77 -9.03 11.33
N LYS A 117 3.05 -8.18 12.06
CA LYS A 117 1.61 -8.27 12.29
C LYS A 117 0.88 -7.52 11.19
N HIS A 118 -0.16 -8.14 10.65
CA HIS A 118 -0.94 -7.61 9.55
C HIS A 118 -2.34 -7.23 10.00
N ILE A 119 -2.84 -6.12 9.48
CA ILE A 119 -4.19 -5.62 9.72
C ILE A 119 -4.77 -5.23 8.36
N ARG A 120 -5.97 -5.68 8.04
CA ARG A 120 -6.66 -5.35 6.79
C ARG A 120 -8.07 -4.83 7.09
N GLY A 121 -8.52 -3.84 6.32
CA GLY A 121 -9.86 -3.28 6.48
C GLY A 121 -10.12 -2.08 5.59
N CYS A 122 -11.07 -1.24 6.00
CA CYS A 122 -11.38 0.03 5.35
C CYS A 122 -10.55 1.15 5.96
N LEU A 123 -10.12 2.13 5.15
CA LEU A 123 -9.41 3.33 5.63
C LEU A 123 -10.21 4.09 6.70
N ASP A 124 -11.54 4.18 6.56
CA ASP A 124 -12.44 4.89 7.47
C ASP A 124 -12.81 4.11 8.75
N ARG A 125 -12.55 2.79 8.80
CA ARG A 125 -13.02 1.91 9.88
C ARG A 125 -11.93 1.12 10.60
N VAL A 126 -10.67 1.16 10.15
CA VAL A 126 -9.63 0.38 10.82
C VAL A 126 -9.21 0.99 12.16
N LEU A 127 -9.19 2.32 12.27
CA LEU A 127 -8.91 3.07 13.49
C LEU A 127 -10.20 3.65 14.09
N ARG A 128 -10.34 3.60 15.42
CA ARG A 128 -11.50 4.19 16.12
C ARG A 128 -11.59 5.70 15.99
N HIS A 129 -10.45 6.37 16.10
CA HIS A 129 -10.35 7.83 16.02
C HIS A 129 -9.96 8.31 14.61
N GLY A 130 -9.90 7.37 13.65
CA GLY A 130 -9.48 7.63 12.29
C GLY A 130 -8.01 8.03 12.16
N PHE A 131 -7.62 8.27 10.91
CA PHE A 131 -6.30 8.75 10.55
C PHE A 131 -6.23 10.27 10.57
N ASN A 132 -5.01 10.79 10.73
CA ASN A 132 -4.74 12.20 10.56
C ASN A 132 -4.89 12.59 9.08
N GLN A 133 -5.92 13.39 8.78
CA GLN A 133 -6.27 13.80 7.42
C GLN A 133 -5.14 14.57 6.72
N SER A 134 -4.35 15.34 7.48
CA SER A 134 -3.19 16.04 6.95
C SER A 134 -2.12 15.06 6.49
N ALA A 135 -1.85 14.00 7.28
CA ALA A 135 -0.93 12.94 6.89
C ALA A 135 -1.45 12.16 5.66
N LEU A 136 -2.74 11.82 5.64
CA LEU A 136 -3.35 11.10 4.51
C LEU A 136 -3.27 11.88 3.20
N ARG A 137 -3.52 13.19 3.24
CA ARG A 137 -3.46 14.07 2.06
C ARG A 137 -2.02 14.24 1.57
N THR A 138 -1.08 14.50 2.46
CA THR A 138 0.35 14.67 2.11
C THR A 138 0.91 13.42 1.44
N HIS A 139 0.50 12.23 1.88
CA HIS A 139 0.98 10.96 1.33
C HIS A 139 0.10 10.37 0.22
N ARG A 140 -0.99 11.06 -0.16
CA ARG A 140 -1.89 10.73 -1.27
C ARG A 140 -2.48 9.31 -1.23
N PHE A 141 -2.71 8.77 -0.03
CA PHE A 141 -3.31 7.44 0.15
C PHE A 141 -4.75 7.34 -0.42
N HIS A 142 -5.43 8.48 -0.57
CA HIS A 142 -6.74 8.55 -1.22
C HIS A 142 -6.67 8.64 -2.75
N GLN A 143 -5.51 8.67 -3.40
CA GLN A 143 -5.47 8.86 -4.86
C GLN A 143 -4.75 7.71 -5.55
N ASN A 144 -3.74 7.15 -4.91
CA ASN A 144 -2.88 6.16 -5.54
C ASN A 144 -2.72 4.91 -4.67
N ASN A 145 -2.41 3.80 -5.34
CA ASN A 145 -2.10 2.53 -4.70
C ASN A 145 -0.66 2.55 -4.17
N HIS A 146 -0.40 3.21 -3.04
CA HIS A 146 0.95 3.36 -2.49
C HIS A 146 1.05 2.84 -1.06
N CYS A 147 2.28 2.45 -0.69
CA CYS A 147 2.64 2.09 0.68
C CYS A 147 3.68 3.06 1.22
N ARG A 148 3.51 3.49 2.47
CA ARG A 148 4.53 4.27 3.19
C ARG A 148 4.61 3.80 4.63
N THR A 149 5.84 3.76 5.14
CA THR A 149 6.12 3.58 6.56
C THR A 149 6.14 4.94 7.22
N LEU A 150 5.30 5.11 8.23
CA LEU A 150 5.13 6.35 8.98
C LEU A 150 5.09 6.03 10.47
N SER A 151 5.47 6.99 11.30
CA SER A 151 5.29 6.85 12.74
C SER A 151 3.80 6.87 13.07
N ARG A 152 3.39 6.03 14.04
CA ARG A 152 1.99 5.97 14.49
C ARG A 152 1.51 7.30 15.06
N SER A 153 2.40 8.05 15.71
CA SER A 153 2.11 9.38 16.25
C SER A 153 1.78 10.42 15.16
N ALA A 154 2.36 10.29 13.97
CA ALA A 154 2.04 11.17 12.85
C ALA A 154 0.75 10.74 12.13
N LEU A 155 0.47 9.44 12.11
CA LEU A 155 -0.58 8.84 11.31
C LEU A 155 -1.92 8.71 12.06
N PHE A 156 -1.91 8.38 13.34
CA PHE A 156 -3.10 8.08 14.13
C PHE A 156 -3.56 9.31 14.90
N ASN A 157 -4.87 9.55 14.92
CA ASN A 157 -5.41 10.57 15.81
C ASN A 157 -5.47 10.03 17.24
N PRO A 158 -5.01 10.80 18.24
CA PRO A 158 -5.13 10.41 19.64
C PRO A 158 -6.61 10.43 20.07
N ALA A 159 -6.97 9.57 21.02
CA ALA A 159 -8.33 9.54 21.56
C ALA A 159 -8.63 10.83 22.35
N ARG A 160 -7.65 11.34 23.09
CA ARG A 160 -7.64 12.64 23.77
C ARG A 160 -6.29 13.34 23.57
N THR A 161 -6.29 14.66 23.56
CA THR A 161 -5.06 15.47 23.42
C THR A 161 -4.02 15.20 24.50
N THR A 162 -4.44 14.70 25.66
CA THR A 162 -3.58 14.36 26.80
C THR A 162 -3.00 12.95 26.73
N ASP A 163 -3.47 12.12 25.81
CA ASP A 163 -3.01 10.74 25.72
C ASP A 163 -1.59 10.67 25.15
N PRO A 164 -0.75 9.75 25.65
CA PRO A 164 0.60 9.60 25.14
C PRO A 164 0.57 9.22 23.65
N PRO A 165 1.50 9.75 22.84
CA PRO A 165 1.54 9.45 21.42
C PRO A 165 1.81 7.96 21.18
N ALA A 166 1.14 7.40 20.18
CA ALA A 166 1.39 6.03 19.76
C ALA A 166 2.83 5.89 19.24
N LEU A 167 3.61 5.01 19.88
CA LEU A 167 5.03 4.81 19.58
C LEU A 167 5.23 3.72 18.52
N GLY A 168 6.28 3.86 17.73
CA GLY A 168 6.68 2.90 16.71
C GLY A 168 6.18 3.26 15.31
N ASP A 169 6.76 2.57 14.34
CA ASP A 169 6.45 2.76 12.93
C ASP A 169 5.44 1.73 12.43
N VAL A 170 4.61 2.15 11.49
CA VAL A 170 3.63 1.30 10.81
C VAL A 170 3.69 1.57 9.32
N GLN A 171 3.68 0.51 8.53
CA GLN A 171 3.52 0.63 7.09
C GLN A 171 2.03 0.61 6.75
N LEU A 172 1.54 1.69 6.16
CA LEU A 172 0.19 1.80 5.63
C LEU A 172 0.24 1.68 4.11
N CYS A 173 -0.60 0.80 3.58
CA CYS A 173 -0.86 0.62 2.16
C CYS A 173 -2.33 0.91 1.88
N SER A 174 -2.62 1.70 0.85
CA SER A 174 -3.97 1.94 0.33
C SER A 174 -4.12 1.32 -1.06
N CYS A 175 -5.31 0.85 -1.39
CA CYS A 175 -5.63 0.44 -2.75
C CYS A 175 -7.10 0.67 -3.10
N TYR A 176 -7.36 0.84 -4.40
CA TYR A 176 -8.70 0.97 -4.98
C TYR A 176 -9.15 -0.35 -5.63
N GLY A 177 -10.44 -0.66 -5.47
CA GLY A 177 -11.10 -1.81 -6.09
C GLY A 177 -11.46 -2.92 -5.10
N ASP A 178 -12.31 -3.83 -5.56
CA ASP A 178 -12.81 -4.93 -4.73
C ASP A 178 -11.67 -5.90 -4.40
N ARG A 179 -11.54 -6.16 -3.10
CA ARG A 179 -10.63 -7.12 -2.47
C ARG A 179 -9.16 -6.85 -2.81
N CYS A 180 -8.81 -5.63 -3.23
CA CYS A 180 -7.47 -5.26 -3.64
C CYS A 180 -6.45 -5.38 -2.48
N ASN A 181 -6.91 -5.25 -1.24
CA ASN A 181 -6.08 -5.41 -0.05
C ASN A 181 -5.86 -6.89 0.27
N TYR A 182 -5.50 -7.71 -0.73
CA TYR A 182 -5.10 -9.09 -0.52
C TYR A 182 -3.58 -9.26 -0.55
N SER A 183 -2.89 -8.45 -1.35
CA SER A 183 -1.44 -8.48 -1.48
C SER A 183 -0.85 -7.30 -0.73
N THR A 184 0.16 -7.55 0.10
CA THR A 184 1.12 -6.48 0.43
C THR A 184 2.02 -6.35 -0.80
N PRO A 185 2.17 -5.17 -1.41
CA PRO A 185 3.07 -5.04 -2.54
C PRO A 185 4.47 -5.36 -2.04
N MET A 186 4.91 -6.57 -2.35
CA MET A 186 6.30 -6.95 -2.24
C MET A 186 7.01 -6.00 -3.17
N THR A 187 7.91 -5.17 -2.64
CA THR A 187 8.65 -4.18 -3.43
C THR A 187 9.20 -4.89 -4.66
N SER A 188 8.71 -4.48 -5.83
CA SER A 188 8.93 -5.09 -7.15
C SER A 188 10.40 -5.09 -7.62
N LEU A 189 11.35 -4.84 -6.72
CA LEU A 189 12.79 -4.85 -6.99
C LEU A 189 13.26 -6.27 -7.37
N PHE A 190 12.74 -7.31 -6.74
CA PHE A 190 13.15 -8.69 -7.02
C PHE A 190 12.83 -9.16 -8.45
N LEU A 191 11.71 -8.71 -9.02
CA LEU A 191 11.35 -9.05 -10.40
C LEU A 191 12.23 -8.34 -11.42
N VAL A 192 12.59 -7.08 -11.15
CA VAL A 192 13.53 -6.33 -12.00
C VAL A 192 14.92 -6.98 -11.97
N PHE A 193 15.42 -7.34 -10.79
CA PHE A 193 16.71 -8.03 -10.66
C PHE A 193 16.72 -9.40 -11.34
N LEU A 194 15.64 -10.18 -11.25
CA LEU A 194 15.53 -11.46 -11.96
C LEU A 194 15.54 -11.28 -13.48
N ILE A 195 14.84 -10.28 -14.01
CA ILE A 195 14.82 -10.02 -15.46
C ILE A 195 16.20 -9.56 -15.94
N VAL A 196 16.88 -8.69 -15.20
CA VAL A 196 18.25 -8.24 -15.51
C VAL A 196 19.24 -9.40 -15.43
N PHE A 197 19.14 -10.24 -14.40
CA PHE A 197 20.02 -11.40 -14.23
C PHE A 197 19.80 -12.44 -15.32
N ILE A 198 18.56 -12.76 -15.66
CA ILE A 198 18.23 -13.68 -16.76
C ILE A 198 18.75 -13.15 -18.10
N HIS A 199 18.61 -11.84 -18.36
CA HIS A 199 19.14 -11.22 -19.57
C HIS A 199 20.68 -11.25 -19.61
N TRP A 200 21.36 -11.12 -18.46
CA TRP A 200 22.83 -11.22 -18.37
C TRP A 200 23.35 -12.67 -18.47
N VAL A 201 22.55 -13.66 -18.11
CA VAL A 201 22.94 -15.08 -18.21
C VAL A 201 22.71 -15.64 -19.62
N ILE A 202 21.73 -15.11 -20.36
CA ILE A 202 21.37 -15.60 -21.70
C ILE A 202 22.22 -14.95 -22.81
N ASN A 203 22.78 -13.75 -22.59
CA ASN A 203 23.72 -13.07 -23.51
C ASN A 203 25.15 -13.13 -22.99
#